data_AF-A0A3P7LES2-F1
#
_entry.id   AF-A0A3P7LES2-F1
#
_cell.length_a   1.000
_cell.length_b   1.000
_cell.length_c   1.000
_cell.angle_alpha   90.00
_cell.angle_beta   90.00
_cell.angle_gamma   90.00
#
_symmetry.space_group_name_H-M   'P 1'
#
loop_
_entity.id
_entity.type
_entity.pdbx_description
1 polymer ?
#
loop_
_entity_poly.entity_id
_entity_poly.type
_entity_poly.pdbx_seq_one_letter_code
_entity_poly.pdbx_strand_id
1 'polypeptide(L)' 'MANKMLFGKSLAEYDDNLDNLDEMLSKLTEDEINELNNDIDPDNALLPPSQRCRDQTTKEPTGPFNREKLIQ' A
#
# COMPACT_ATOMS: atom_id res chain seq x y z
N MET A 1 15.14 -22.07 16.10
CA MET A 1 14.24 -20.92 15.85
C MET A 1 13.02 -21.13 16.73
N ALA A 2 12.70 -20.18 17.61
CA ALA A 2 11.57 -20.32 18.52
C ALA A 2 10.27 -20.15 17.71
N ASN A 3 9.32 -21.07 17.86
CA ASN A 3 7.99 -20.94 17.25
C ASN A 3 7.33 -19.67 17.81
N LYS A 4 7.04 -18.70 16.94
CA LYS A 4 6.36 -17.46 17.29
C LYS A 4 4.89 -17.82 17.60
N MET A 5 4.47 -17.55 18.83
CA MET A 5 3.14 -17.89 19.33
C MET A 5 2.40 -16.60 19.69
N LEU A 6 1.16 -16.45 19.25
CA LEU A 6 0.29 -15.33 19.63
C LEU A 6 -1.00 -15.88 20.24
N PHE A 7 -1.31 -15.48 21.47
CA PHE A 7 -2.45 -16.00 22.25
C PHE A 7 -2.53 -17.54 22.28
N GLY A 8 -1.39 -18.21 22.36
CA GLY A 8 -1.32 -19.68 22.42
C GLY A 8 -1.57 -20.40 21.09
N LYS A 9 -1.69 -19.67 19.97
CA LYS A 9 -1.73 -20.25 18.62
C LYS A 9 -0.38 -20.08 17.94
N SER A 10 0.02 -21.12 17.20
CA SER A 10 1.22 -21.10 16.37
C SER A 10 1.02 -20.13 15.22
N LEU A 11 1.99 -19.25 15.00
CA LEU A 11 1.98 -18.34 13.85
C LEU A 11 2.68 -18.92 12.62
N ALA A 12 3.18 -20.16 12.68
CA ALA A 12 3.90 -20.79 11.58
C ALA A 12 3.08 -20.79 10.26
N GLU A 13 1.77 -21.01 10.37
CA GLU A 13 0.86 -20.98 9.22
C GLU A 13 0.77 -19.59 8.56
N TYR A 14 1.01 -18.50 9.30
CA TYR A 14 0.99 -17.14 8.76
C TYR A 14 2.35 -16.72 8.18
N ASP A 15 3.45 -17.30 8.66
CA ASP A 15 4.79 -17.06 8.08
C ASP A 15 4.88 -17.66 6.67
N ASP A 16 4.32 -18.86 6.42
CA ASP A 16 4.25 -19.49 5.09
C ASP A 16 3.34 -18.72 4.10
N ASN A 17 2.37 -17.96 4.63
CA ASN A 17 1.45 -17.15 3.83
C ASN A 17 2.03 -15.81 3.40
N LEU A 18 3.17 -15.38 3.96
CA LEU A 18 3.83 -14.15 3.52
C LEU A 18 4.34 -14.29 2.07
N ASP A 19 4.74 -15.49 1.67
CA ASP A 19 5.19 -15.83 0.31
C ASP A 19 4.03 -15.86 -0.71
N ASN A 20 2.77 -16.00 -0.24
CA ASN A 20 1.56 -16.08 -1.07
C ASN A 20 0.73 -14.78 -1.08
N LEU A 21 1.31 -13.68 -0.59
CA LEU A 21 0.64 -12.38 -0.53
C LEU A 21 0.09 -11.96 -1.91
N ASP A 22 0.89 -12.16 -2.97
CA ASP A 22 0.50 -11.82 -4.33
C ASP A 22 -0.72 -12.61 -4.82
N GLU A 23 -0.81 -13.91 -4.48
CA GLU A 23 -1.96 -14.75 -4.81
C GLU A 23 -3.21 -14.29 -4.07
N MET A 24 -3.09 -13.93 -2.79
CA MET A 24 -4.19 -13.37 -2.01
C MET A 24 -4.67 -12.04 -2.60
N LEU A 25 -3.74 -11.16 -2.98
CA LEU A 25 -4.06 -9.87 -3.58
C LEU A 25 -4.77 -10.03 -4.93
N SER A 26 -4.38 -11.02 -5.73
CA SER A 26 -5.00 -11.30 -7.03
C SER A 26 -6.47 -11.76 -6.96
N LYS A 27 -6.94 -12.22 -5.79
CA LYS A 27 -8.32 -12.66 -5.57
C LYS A 27 -9.27 -11.51 -5.23
N LEU A 28 -8.73 -10.33 -4.89
CA LEU A 28 -9.50 -9.13 -4.58
C LEU A 28 -9.99 -8.46 -5.86
N THR A 29 -11.18 -7.89 -5.80
CA THR A 29 -11.70 -7.01 -6.85
C THR A 29 -11.03 -5.62 -6.79
N GLU A 30 -11.12 -4.85 -7.87
CA GLU A 30 -10.55 -3.50 -7.93
C GLU A 30 -11.09 -2.57 -6.83
N ASP A 31 -12.37 -2.69 -6.50
CA ASP A 31 -13.02 -1.90 -5.45
C ASP A 31 -12.49 -2.27 -4.06
N GLU A 32 -12.30 -3.57 -3.77
CA GLU A 32 -11.75 -4.04 -2.50
C GLU A 32 -10.28 -3.63 -2.33
N ILE A 33 -9.49 -3.64 -3.41
CA ILE A 33 -8.12 -3.13 -3.40
C ILE A 33 -8.10 -1.62 -3.11
N ASN A 34 -9.03 -0.87 -3.71
CA ASN A 34 -9.15 0.57 -3.47
C ASN A 34 -9.59 0.90 -2.05
N GLU A 35 -10.46 0.09 -1.44
CA GLU A 35 -10.84 0.21 -0.03
C GLU A 35 -9.65 -0.10 0.87
N LEU A 36 -8.94 -1.20 0.63
CA LEU A 36 -7.74 -1.59 1.39
C LEU A 36 -6.65 -0.51 1.38
N ASN A 37 -6.45 0.16 0.23
CA ASN A 37 -5.50 1.26 0.11
C ASN A 37 -5.88 2.50 0.96
N ASN A 38 -7.14 2.64 1.40
CA ASN A 38 -7.56 3.76 2.24
C ASN A 38 -7.19 3.60 3.71
N ASP A 39 -6.92 2.37 4.14
CA ASP A 39 -6.60 2.06 5.53
C ASP A 39 -5.10 2.25 5.85
N ILE A 40 -4.32 2.74 4.88
CA ILE A 40 -2.90 3.09 5.10
C ILE A 40 -2.81 4.30 6.02
N ASP A 41 -2.21 4.10 7.20
CA ASP A 41 -1.97 5.16 8.17
C ASP A 41 -0.98 6.20 7.60
N PRO A 42 -1.39 7.49 7.47
CA PRO A 42 -0.51 8.55 6.98
C PRO A 42 0.72 8.78 7.88
N ASP A 43 0.68 8.33 9.13
CA ASP A 43 1.78 8.42 10.09
C ASP A 43 2.66 7.16 10.13
N ASN A 44 2.44 6.18 9.24
CA ASN A 44 3.25 4.98 9.17
C ASN A 44 4.71 5.28 8.83
N ALA A 45 5.57 5.25 9.86
CA ALA A 45 7.00 5.56 9.75
C ALA A 45 7.79 4.54 8.91
N LEU A 46 7.26 3.33 8.71
CA LEU A 46 7.90 2.29 7.91
C LEU A 46 7.72 2.50 6.40
N LEU A 47 6.78 3.35 6.00
CA LEU A 47 6.55 3.68 4.59
C LEU A 47 7.27 4.98 4.20
N PRO A 48 7.83 5.06 2.98
CA PRO A 48 8.32 6.32 2.41
C PRO A 48 7.21 7.39 2.40
N PRO A 49 7.52 8.68 2.65
CA PRO A 49 6.50 9.73 2.68
C PRO A 49 5.59 9.79 1.45
N SER A 50 6.12 9.47 0.27
CA SER A 50 5.35 9.43 -0.99
C SER A 50 4.33 8.29 -1.08
N GLN A 51 4.39 7.30 -0.19
CA GLN A 51 3.54 6.11 -0.18
C GLN A 51 2.59 6.06 1.04
N ARG A 52 2.62 7.09 1.90
CA ARG A 52 1.76 7.16 3.09
C ARG A 52 0.33 7.62 2.78
N CYS A 53 0.15 8.26 1.62
CA CYS A 53 -1.14 8.75 1.16
C CYS A 53 -1.49 8.11 -0.18
N ARG A 54 -2.78 7.82 -0.38
CA ARG A 54 -3.30 7.40 -1.68
C ARG A 54 -3.04 8.48 -2.73
N ASP A 55 -2.89 8.05 -3.99
CA ASP A 55 -2.89 8.97 -5.11
C ASP A 55 -4.22 9.76 -5.15
N GLN A 56 -4.11 11.08 -5.18
CA GLN A 56 -5.26 11.99 -5.14
C GLN A 56 -5.61 12.52 -6.53
N THR A 57 -4.89 12.10 -7.57
CA THR A 57 -5.08 12.63 -8.92
C THR A 57 -5.04 11.54 -9.98
N THR A 58 -6.02 11.55 -10.87
CA THR A 58 -5.99 10.79 -12.12
C THR A 58 -5.40 11.61 -13.27
N LYS A 59 -4.98 12.85 -13.00
CA LYS A 59 -4.37 13.72 -14.01
C LYS A 59 -2.95 13.27 -14.31
N GLU A 60 -2.65 13.19 -15.60
CA GLU A 60 -1.28 13.00 -16.08
C GLU A 60 -0.34 14.10 -15.55
N PRO A 61 0.96 13.81 -15.39
CA PRO A 61 1.96 14.79 -14.98
C PRO A 61 1.87 16.03 -15.86
N THR A 62 1.92 17.21 -15.26
CA THR A 62 1.75 18.51 -15.95
C THR A 62 2.91 18.88 -16.90
N GLY A 63 3.84 17.95 -17.16
CA GLY A 63 5.01 18.15 -17.99
C GLY A 63 6.12 18.96 -17.30
N PRO A 64 7.23 19.26 -18.03
CA PRO A 64 8.33 20.05 -17.49
C PRO A 64 7.87 21.47 -17.16
N PHE A 65 8.53 22.07 -16.15
CA PHE A 65 8.25 23.42 -15.70
C PHE A 65 8.29 24.42 -16.87
N ASN A 66 7.16 25.08 -17.13
CA ASN A 66 7.03 26.14 -18.13
C ASN A 66 6.48 27.40 -17.46
N ARG A 67 7.37 28.35 -17.17
CA ARG A 67 7.03 29.61 -16.50
C ARG A 67 6.01 30.43 -17.27
N GLU A 68 6.07 30.46 -18.61
CA GLU A 68 5.16 31.27 -19.44
C GLU A 68 3.72 30.80 -19.32
N LYS A 69 3.50 29.48 -19.28
CA LYS A 69 2.17 28.87 -19.08
C LYS A 69 1.58 29.12 -17.68
N LEU A 70 2.39 29.52 -16.71
CA LEU A 70 1.96 29.77 -15.32
C LEU A 70 1.60 31.25 -15.04
N ILE A 71 1.90 32.15 -15.99
CA ILE A 71 1.70 33.61 -15.82
C ILE A 71 0.52 34.12 -16.69
N GLN A 72 0.01 33.29 -17.61
CA GLN A 72 -1.25 33.55 -18.33
C GLN A 72 -2.46 33.13 -17.51
#